data_AF-A0AA50JU08-F1
#
_entry.id   AF-A0AA50JU08-F1
#
_cell.length_a   1.000
_cell.length_b   1.000
_cell.length_c   1.000
_cell.angle_alpha   90.00
_cell.angle_beta   90.00
_cell.angle_gamma   90.00
#
_symmetry.space_group_name_H-M   'P 1'
#
loop_
_entity.id
_entity.type
_entity.pdbx_description
1 polymer ?
#
loop_
_entity_poly.entity_id
_entity_poly.type
_entity_poly.pdbx_seq_one_letter_code
_entity_poly.pdbx_strand_id
1 'polypeptide(L)' 'TLPFDDEHVPTLFRKIKSGIFPIPEYLNKSVVSLLCNMLQVDPMRRATIEDVKKHDWFQKDLPGYLFPSPVEQV' A
#
# COMPACT_ATOMS: atom_id res chain seq x y z
N THR A 1 -9.70 -0.72 13.97
CA THR A 1 -10.31 0.04 12.87
C THR A 1 -9.58 -0.25 11.58
N LEU A 2 -10.32 -0.49 10.50
CA LEU A 2 -9.77 -0.69 9.15
C LEU A 2 -9.68 0.66 8.41
N PRO A 3 -8.82 0.80 7.37
CA PRO A 3 -8.77 2.03 6.57
C PRO A 3 -10.11 2.37 5.90
N PHE A 4 -10.89 1.34 5.57
CA PHE A 4 -12.29 1.46 5.15
C PHE A 4 -13.13 0.55 6.03
N ASP A 5 -14.00 1.13 6.85
CA ASP A 5 -14.78 0.40 7.84
C ASP A 5 -16.16 1.05 7.97
N ASP A 6 -17.22 0.25 7.93
CA ASP A 6 -18.61 0.67 8.11
C ASP A 6 -19.51 -0.57 8.26
N GLU A 7 -20.47 -0.57 9.18
CA GLU A 7 -21.46 -1.65 9.32
C GLU A 7 -22.43 -1.68 8.14
N HIS A 8 -22.68 -0.53 7.50
CA HIS A 8 -23.56 -0.43 6.35
C HIS A 8 -22.76 -0.62 5.05
N VAL A 9 -22.97 -1.76 4.39
CA VAL A 9 -22.25 -2.18 3.17
C VAL A 9 -22.23 -1.12 2.05
N PRO A 10 -23.34 -0.44 1.69
CA PRO A 10 -23.29 0.64 0.71
C PRO A 10 -22.39 1.81 1.11
N THR A 11 -22.34 2.16 2.40
CA THR A 11 -21.45 3.20 2.91
C THR A 11 -19.99 2.76 2.83
N LEU A 12 -19.70 1.52 3.18
CA LEU A 12 -18.38 0.91 3.03
C LEU A 12 -17.90 0.99 1.57
N PHE A 13 -18.73 0.58 0.60
CA PHE A 13 -18.37 0.69 -0.82
C PHE A 13 -18.15 2.13 -1.27
N ARG A 14 -18.94 3.09 -0.75
CA ARG A 14 -18.73 4.51 -1.04
C ARG A 14 -17.39 5.00 -0.49
N LYS A 15 -17.00 4.58 0.72
CA LYS A 15 -15.68 4.89 1.30
C LYS A 15 -14.54 4.33 0.45
N ILE A 16 -14.61 3.05 0.06
CA ILE A 16 -13.62 2.40 -0.81
C ILE A 16 -13.49 3.14 -2.15
N LYS A 17 -14.62 3.46 -2.80
CA LYS A 17 -14.62 4.19 -4.08
C LYS A 17 -14.12 5.62 -3.97
N SER A 18 -14.26 6.25 -2.79
CA SER A 18 -13.71 7.60 -2.57
C SER A 18 -12.20 7.60 -2.38
N GLY A 19 -11.61 6.49 -1.93
CA GLY A 19 -10.18 6.39 -1.62
C GLY A 19 -9.74 7.23 -0.42
N ILE A 20 -10.68 7.81 0.34
CA ILE A 20 -10.39 8.61 1.52
C ILE A 20 -10.36 7.68 2.73
N PHE A 21 -9.21 7.62 3.39
CA PHE A 21 -9.02 6.86 4.63
C PHE A 21 -8.24 7.71 5.64
N PRO A 22 -8.49 7.56 6.95
CA PRO A 22 -7.79 8.30 7.97
C PRO A 22 -6.33 7.86 8.08
N ILE A 23 -5.42 8.83 8.20
CA ILE A 23 -4.00 8.58 8.46
C ILE A 23 -3.71 8.91 9.94
N PRO A 24 -3.32 7.92 10.76
CA PRO A 24 -2.93 8.19 12.13
C PRO A 24 -1.63 9.02 12.24
N GLU A 25 -1.56 9.91 13.23
CA GLU A 25 -0.43 10.84 13.43
C GLU A 25 0.90 10.15 13.76
N TYR A 26 0.86 8.93 14.30
CA TYR A 26 2.06 8.16 14.63
C TYR A 26 2.76 7.56 13.39
N LEU A 27 2.13 7.62 12.22
CA LEU A 27 2.74 7.13 10.99
C LEU A 27 3.67 8.18 10.39
N ASN A 28 4.89 7.75 10.04
CA ASN A 28 5.84 8.62 9.37
C ASN A 28 5.43 8.86 7.89
N LYS A 29 5.94 9.94 7.30
CA LYS A 29 5.59 10.33 5.92
C LYS A 29 5.96 9.27 4.88
N SER A 30 7.00 8.49 5.11
CA SER A 30 7.47 7.47 4.15
C SER A 30 6.46 6.32 4.03
N VAL A 31 5.99 5.76 5.16
CA VAL A 31 4.96 4.70 5.11
C VAL A 31 3.62 5.22 4.62
N VAL A 32 3.26 6.47 4.96
CA VAL A 32 2.03 7.09 4.46
C VAL A 32 2.06 7.22 2.95
N SER A 33 3.19 7.63 2.37
CA SER A 33 3.38 7.67 0.92
C SER A 33 3.16 6.30 0.28
N LEU A 34 3.72 5.24 0.85
CA LEU A 34 3.53 3.87 0.36
C LEU A 34 2.05 3.45 0.41
N LEU A 35 1.36 3.71 1.53
CA LEU A 35 -0.07 3.39 1.69
C LEU A 35 -0.93 4.12 0.65
N CYS A 36 -0.68 5.41 0.43
CA CYS A 36 -1.39 6.21 -0.57
C CYS A 36 -1.16 5.69 -1.99
N ASN A 37 0.03 5.16 -2.30
CA ASN A 37 0.33 4.59 -3.62
C ASN A 37 -0.34 3.22 -3.80
N MET A 38 -0.43 2.40 -2.75
CA MET A 38 -1.07 1.07 -2.81
C MET A 38 -2.60 1.13 -2.80
N LEU A 39 -3.19 2.09 -2.09
CA LEU A 39 -4.64 2.24 -1.93
C LEU A 39 -5.26 3.21 -2.95
N GLN A 40 -4.59 3.45 -4.08
CA GLN A 40 -5.16 4.23 -5.19
C GLN A 40 -6.43 3.57 -5.73
N VAL A 41 -7.47 4.40 -5.90
CA VAL A 41 -8.76 3.98 -6.47
C VAL A 41 -8.59 3.58 -7.93
N ASP A 42 -7.88 4.41 -8.70
CA ASP A 42 -7.56 4.13 -10.10
C ASP A 42 -6.49 3.03 -10.18
N PRO A 43 -6.80 1.85 -10.75
CA PRO A 43 -5.85 0.75 -10.88
C PRO A 43 -4.63 1.11 -11.74
N MET A 44 -4.77 2.04 -12.70
CA MET A 44 -3.66 2.48 -13.56
C MET A 44 -2.64 3.35 -12.81
N ARG A 45 -3.06 3.94 -11.68
CA ARG A 45 -2.20 4.76 -10.81
C ARG A 45 -1.76 4.02 -9.56
N ARG A 46 -2.29 2.81 -9.33
CA ARG A 46 -1.97 1.98 -8.17
C ARG A 46 -0.57 1.40 -8.30
N ALA A 47 0.18 1.45 -7.21
CA ALA A 47 1.51 0.87 -7.14
C ALA A 47 1.50 -0.60 -7.56
N THR A 48 2.40 -0.94 -8.47
CA THR A 48 2.72 -2.34 -8.79
C THR A 48 3.59 -2.93 -7.68
N ILE A 49 3.75 -4.26 -7.69
CA ILE A 49 4.69 -4.92 -6.76
C ILE A 49 6.12 -4.39 -6.94
N GLU A 50 6.52 -4.07 -8.18
CA GLU A 50 7.85 -3.50 -8.44
C GLU A 50 8.00 -2.09 -7.86
N ASP A 51 6.94 -1.28 -7.87
CA ASP A 51 6.96 0.04 -7.23
C ASP A 51 7.06 -0.08 -5.70
N VAL A 52 6.34 -1.05 -5.11
CA VAL A 52 6.41 -1.34 -3.67
C VAL A 52 7.81 -1.80 -3.26
N LYS A 53 8.41 -2.74 -4.01
CA LYS A 53 9.78 -3.24 -3.77
C LYS A 53 10.85 -2.14 -3.88
N LYS A 54 10.61 -1.12 -4.70
CA LYS A 54 11.50 0.03 -4.88
C LYS A 54 11.30 1.13 -3.85
N HIS A 55 10.25 1.07 -3.04
CA HIS A 55 9.94 2.14 -2.10
C HIS A 55 10.88 2.10 -0.88
N ASP A 56 11.47 3.25 -0.52
CA ASP A 56 12.46 3.36 0.57
C ASP A 56 12.00 2.73 1.88
N TRP A 57 10.74 2.95 2.27
CA TRP A 57 10.18 2.35 3.49
C TRP A 57 10.17 0.82 3.46
N PHE A 58 9.90 0.23 2.29
CA PHE A 58 9.80 -1.22 2.11
C PHE A 58 11.18 -1.88 2.03
N GLN A 59 12.17 -1.19 1.46
CA GLN A 59 13.54 -1.70 1.35
C GLN A 59 14.29 -1.71 2.67
N LYS A 60 13.84 -0.92 3.65
CA LYS A 60 14.49 -0.84 4.96
C LYS A 60 14.50 -2.22 5.62
N ASP A 61 15.70 -2.69 5.92
CA ASP A 61 15.96 -3.99 6.56
C ASP A 61 15.34 -5.18 5.80
N LEU A 62 15.13 -5.06 4.48
CA LEU A 62 14.52 -6.10 3.65
C LEU A 62 15.52 -7.25 3.40
N PRO A 63 15.23 -8.49 3.83
CA PRO A 63 16.09 -9.63 3.55
C PRO A 63 16.10 -9.97 2.06
N GLY A 64 17.30 -10.10 1.47
CA GLY A 64 17.48 -10.35 0.03
C GLY A 64 16.81 -11.62 -0.49
N TYR A 65 16.61 -12.63 0.36
CA TYR A 65 15.98 -13.90 -0.02
C TYR A 65 14.46 -13.80 -0.24
N LEU A 66 13.79 -12.73 0.19
CA LEU A 66 12.34 -12.58 0.02
C LEU A 66 11.95 -12.26 -1.43
N PHE A 67 12.86 -11.65 -2.18
CA PHE A 67 12.68 -11.27 -3.58
C PHE A 67 13.93 -11.65 -4.37
N PRO A 68 14.20 -12.95 -4.54
CA PRO A 68 15.40 -13.41 -5.23
C PRO A 68 15.39 -12.90 -6.67
N SER A 69 16.57 -12.60 -7.20
CA SER A 69 16.71 -12.27 -8.60
C SER A 69 16.30 -13.49 -9.43
N PRO A 70 15.64 -13.33 -10.60
CA PRO A 70 15.40 -14.45 -11.52
C PRO A 70 16.68 -15.19 -11.91
N VAL A 71 17.85 -14.55 -11.75
CA VAL A 71 19.18 -15.11 -12.02
C VAL A 71 19.63 -16.11 -10.94
N GLU A 72 19.07 -16.05 -9.73
CA GLU A 72 19.44 -16.91 -8.59
C GLU A 72 18.57 -18.17 -8.49
N GLN A 73 17.57 -18.33 -9.37
CA GLN A 73 16.69 -19.51 -9.42
C GLN A 73 17.19 -20.60 -10.40
N VAL A 74 18.45 -20.55 -10.82
CA VAL A 74 19.10 -21.52 -11.72
C VAL A 74 19.96 -22.50 -10.94
#